data_AF-A0A0B4CDW3-F1
#
_entry.id   AF-A0A0B4CDW3-F1
#
_cell.length_a   1.000
_cell.length_b   1.000
_cell.length_c   1.000
_cell.angle_alpha   90.00
_cell.angle_beta   90.00
_cell.angle_gamma   90.00
#
_symmetry.space_group_name_H-M   'P 1'
#
loop_
_entity.id
_entity.type
_entity.pdbx_description
1 polymer ?
#
loop_
_entity_poly.entity_id
_entity_poly.type
_entity_poly.pdbx_seq_one_letter_code
_entity_poly.pdbx_strand_id
1 'polypeptide(L)' 'MGTYVEPAAPPAARGSDGCDPNYADACVPIASDVDCAGGKGNGPAYFDGVARVVGRDIYKLDGDGDGWACNG' A
#
# COMPACT_ATOMS: atom_id res chain seq x y z
N MET A 1 -11.12 -29.79 15.42
CA MET A 1 -9.91 -28.96 15.39
C MET A 1 -9.77 -28.42 13.98
N GLY A 2 -10.31 -27.24 13.71
CA GLY A 2 -10.20 -26.63 12.38
C GLY A 2 -8.82 -26.03 12.23
N THR A 3 -7.97 -26.63 11.41
CA THR A 3 -6.71 -26.02 11.02
C THR A 3 -7.02 -24.94 10.01
N TYR A 4 -7.22 -23.71 10.47
CA TYR A 4 -7.23 -22.54 9.61
C TYR A 4 -5.87 -22.47 8.93
N VAL A 5 -5.84 -22.81 7.65
CA VAL A 5 -4.66 -22.57 6.81
C VAL A 5 -4.74 -21.10 6.45
N GLU A 6 -3.97 -20.30 7.17
CA GLU A 6 -3.73 -18.91 6.80
C GLU A 6 -3.20 -18.91 5.36
N PRO A 7 -3.83 -18.19 4.42
CA PRO A 7 -3.35 -18.14 3.05
C PRO A 7 -1.88 -17.72 3.08
N ALA A 8 -1.00 -18.54 2.50
CA ALA A 8 0.40 -18.19 2.36
C ALA A 8 0.46 -16.79 1.75
N ALA A 9 1.03 -15.84 2.50
CA ALA A 9 1.24 -14.50 2.01
C ALA A 9 1.91 -14.61 0.63
N PRO A 10 1.44 -13.84 -0.38
CA PRO A 10 2.06 -13.87 -1.69
C PRO A 10 3.58 -13.67 -1.52
N PRO A 11 4.40 -14.33 -2.34
CA PRO A 11 5.85 -14.21 -2.23
C PRO A 11 6.17 -12.72 -2.13
N ALA A 12 6.90 -12.33 -1.08
CA ALA A 12 7.39 -10.96 -0.92
C ALA A 12 8.03 -10.59 -2.25
N ALA A 13 7.30 -9.82 -3.05
CA ALA A 13 7.79 -9.45 -4.35
C ALA A 13 9.07 -8.70 -4.06
N ARG A 14 10.15 -9.10 -4.72
CA ARG A 14 11.40 -8.36 -4.74
C ARG A 14 11.11 -7.08 -5.53
N GLY A 15 10.33 -6.18 -4.92
CA GLY A 15 9.99 -4.87 -5.42
C GLY A 15 11.18 -3.98 -5.10
N SER A 16 11.85 -3.55 -6.16
CA SER A 16 12.80 -2.44 -6.23
C SER A 16 13.05 -1.74 -4.89
N ASP A 17 14.15 -2.12 -4.22
CA ASP A 17 14.77 -1.54 -3.02
C ASP A 17 13.99 -0.46 -2.23
N GLY A 18 12.76 -0.74 -1.79
CA GLY A 18 11.97 0.17 -0.92
C GLY A 18 10.58 0.56 -1.42
N CYS A 19 10.13 0.09 -2.58
CA CYS A 19 8.76 0.30 -3.07
C CYS A 19 7.85 -0.89 -2.72
N ASP A 20 6.64 -0.62 -2.21
CA ASP A 20 5.68 -1.65 -1.89
C ASP A 20 5.06 -2.25 -3.17
N PRO A 21 5.07 -3.58 -3.34
CA PRO A 21 4.61 -4.23 -4.56
C PRO A 21 3.08 -4.32 -4.71
N ASN A 22 2.31 -4.00 -3.68
CA ASN A 22 0.85 -3.94 -3.77
C ASN A 22 0.38 -2.69 -4.51
N TYR A 23 1.28 -1.72 -4.73
CA TYR A 23 1.02 -0.48 -5.41
C TYR A 23 1.85 -0.42 -6.69
N ALA A 24 1.17 -0.28 -7.83
CA ALA A 24 1.76 -0.10 -9.15
C ALA A 24 1.66 1.35 -9.59
N ASP A 25 2.29 1.68 -10.72
CA ASP A 25 2.34 3.01 -11.34
C ASP A 25 3.14 4.06 -10.54
N ALA A 26 3.34 3.86 -9.24
CA ALA A 26 4.23 4.68 -8.42
C ALA A 26 4.94 3.86 -7.34
N CYS A 27 6.05 4.40 -6.83
CA CYS A 27 6.82 3.82 -5.75
C CYS A 27 6.25 4.30 -4.40
N VAL A 28 5.40 3.49 -3.78
CA VAL A 28 4.95 3.74 -2.41
C VAL A 28 6.06 3.27 -1.45
N PRO A 29 6.63 4.14 -0.61
CA PRO A 29 7.71 3.74 0.28
C PRO A 29 7.23 2.71 1.30
N ILE A 30 8.03 1.68 1.56
CA ILE A 30 7.71 0.69 2.60
C ILE A 30 7.97 1.29 3.98
N ALA A 31 6.92 1.74 4.66
CA ALA A 31 6.95 2.23 6.03
C ALA A 31 5.92 1.50 6.91
N SER A 32 5.87 1.82 8.21
CA SER A 32 4.81 1.31 9.11
C SER A 32 3.44 1.90 8.78
N ASP A 33 3.42 3.13 8.30
CA ASP A 33 2.24 3.88 7.92
C ASP A 33 2.67 4.90 6.87
N VAL A 34 1.98 4.90 5.73
CA VAL A 34 2.22 5.82 4.63
C VAL A 34 0.92 6.59 4.46
N ASP A 35 1.03 7.92 4.43
CA ASP A 35 -0.11 8.79 4.21
C ASP A 35 0.03 9.55 2.89
N CYS A 36 -1.09 10.01 2.34
CA CYS A 36 -1.07 10.90 1.18
C CYS A 36 -0.50 12.27 1.55
N ALA A 37 0.48 12.75 0.78
CA ALA A 37 1.01 14.10 0.94
C ALA A 37 -0.09 15.13 0.64
N GLY A 38 -0.31 16.07 1.57
CA GLY A 38 -1.42 17.03 1.49
C GLY A 38 -2.72 16.59 2.20
N GLY A 39 -2.79 15.34 2.66
CA GLY A 39 -3.89 14.81 3.45
C GLY A 39 -3.82 15.13 4.96
N LYS A 40 -4.74 14.52 5.72
CA LYS A 40 -4.79 14.55 7.20
C LYS A 40 -3.91 13.45 7.84
N GLY A 41 -2.91 12.98 7.11
CA GLY A 41 -1.99 11.96 7.60
C GLY A 41 -1.14 12.44 8.76
N ASN A 42 -0.80 11.55 9.68
CA ASN A 42 0.16 11.80 10.77
C ASN A 42 1.33 10.79 10.74
N GLY A 43 1.42 10.02 9.67
CA GLY A 43 2.36 8.95 9.48
C GLY A 43 3.79 9.47 9.34
N PRO A 44 4.79 8.60 9.58
CA PRO A 44 6.20 8.92 9.44
C PRO A 44 6.63 9.06 7.97
N ALA A 45 5.84 8.56 7.02
CA ALA A 45 6.09 8.63 5.58
C ALA A 45 4.89 9.23 4.85
N TYR A 46 5.18 10.05 3.84
CA TYR A 46 4.18 10.66 2.98
C TYR A 46 4.44 10.29 1.53
N PHE A 47 3.38 9.92 0.82
CA PHE A 47 3.37 9.62 -0.59
C PHE A 47 2.71 10.77 -1.34
N ASP A 48 3.52 11.52 -2.10
CA ASP A 48 3.08 12.63 -2.97
C ASP A 48 2.93 12.08 -4.39
N GLY A 49 1.75 11.54 -4.68
CA GLY A 49 1.45 10.95 -5.98
C GLY A 49 0.19 10.13 -5.94
N VAL A 50 -0.15 9.54 -7.08
CA VAL A 50 -1.25 8.58 -7.21
C VAL A 50 -0.63 7.23 -7.54
N ALA A 51 -0.97 6.20 -6.76
CA ALA A 51 -0.52 4.84 -7.02
C ALA A 51 -1.72 3.93 -7.27
N ARG A 52 -1.59 2.97 -8.18
CA ARG A 52 -2.67 2.01 -8.44
C ARG A 52 -2.55 0.83 -7.49
N VAL A 53 -3.61 0.53 -6.76
CA VAL A 53 -3.66 -0.66 -5.90
C VAL A 53 -3.85 -1.88 -6.79
N VAL A 54 -2.79 -2.68 -6.94
CA VAL A 54 -2.80 -3.93 -7.71
C VAL A 54 -2.88 -5.17 -6.83
N GLY A 55 -2.57 -5.02 -5.54
CA GLY A 55 -2.62 -6.08 -4.54
C GLY A 55 -3.60 -5.74 -3.42
N ARG A 56 -3.10 -5.74 -2.19
CA ARG A 56 -3.87 -5.35 -1.01
C ARG A 56 -3.47 -3.96 -0.57
N ASP A 57 -4.45 -3.11 -0.33
CA ASP A 57 -4.25 -1.80 0.28
C ASP A 57 -3.90 -1.94 1.78
N ILE A 58 -2.63 -2.20 2.08
CA ILE A 58 -2.14 -2.39 3.46
C ILE A 58 -2.02 -1.07 4.23
N TYR A 59 -1.79 0.03 3.50
CA TYR A 59 -1.62 1.38 4.04
C TYR A 59 -2.93 2.18 4.08
N LYS A 60 -4.04 1.61 3.60
CA LYS A 60 -5.36 2.26 3.59
C LYS A 60 -5.33 3.60 2.82
N LEU A 61 -4.55 3.65 1.75
CA LEU A 61 -4.39 4.85 0.92
C LEU A 61 -5.55 5.01 -0.07
N ASP A 62 -6.26 3.92 -0.36
CA ASP A 62 -7.47 3.86 -1.19
C ASP A 62 -8.70 3.82 -0.26
N GLY A 63 -9.04 4.98 0.29
CA GLY A 63 -10.13 5.09 1.27
C GLY A 63 -11.52 4.94 0.66
N ASP A 64 -11.67 5.26 -0.63
CA ASP A 64 -12.93 5.17 -1.38
C ASP A 64 -13.11 3.85 -2.15
N GLY A 65 -12.04 3.08 -2.32
CA GLY A 65 -12.07 1.76 -2.94
C GLY A 65 -12.15 1.80 -4.47
N ASP A 66 -11.68 2.87 -5.10
CA ASP A 66 -11.65 3.02 -6.56
C ASP A 66 -10.45 2.29 -7.21
N GLY A 67 -9.55 1.75 -6.39
CA GLY A 67 -8.32 1.10 -6.80
C GLY A 67 -7.14 2.05 -6.98
N TRP A 68 -7.27 3.32 -6.57
CA TRP A 68 -6.22 4.33 -6.64
C TRP A 68 -5.91 4.94 -5.27
N ALA A 69 -4.71 4.66 -4.79
CA ALA A 69 -4.16 5.27 -3.61
C ALA A 69 -3.91 6.77 -3.83
N CYS A 70 -4.35 7.60 -2.87
CA CYS A 70 -4.10 9.05 -2.85
C CYS A 70 -4.64 9.83 -4.07
N ASN A 71 -5.77 9.40 -4.61
CA ASN A 71 -6.44 10.02 -5.75
C ASN A 71 -7.44 11.15 -5.38
N GLY A 72 -7.48 11.58 -4.11
CA GLY A 72 -8.50 12.47 -3.53
C GLY A 72 -8.02 13.85 -3.11
#